data_AF-A0A821HID2-F1
#
_entry.id   AF-A0A821HID2-F1
#
_cell.length_a   1.000
_cell.length_b   1.000
_cell.length_c   1.000
_cell.angle_alpha   90.00
_cell.angle_beta   90.00
_cell.angle_gamma   90.00
#
_symmetry.space_group_name_H-M   'P 1'
#
loop_
_entity.id
_entity.type
_entity.pdbx_description
1 polymer ?
#
loop_
_entity_poly.entity_id
_entity_poly.type
_entity_poly.pdbx_seq_one_letter_code
_entity_poly.pdbx_strand_id
1 'polypeptide(L)'
;MGISISFVDEDCNYKSLDLCCRPYMESDHSGANILVSIQKCLMPFDLIDFDQLHFVSDRGANLVRALRNYDTLFCYPHRLNNILKCAFFQSKSNKEQQTKTSTTLARTSLISNTTVTNEIDQENEDNAYSSSSTDDEDDKIEPTLPINNKLVNKKQVAIKTNDVNNNNQRKMKFEDLNLAAQEIIKTVTRCKKLVEFVKRSGCNKDIQSFGGVALQQSTVVRWLSLINLLESIVRSYKATKRVLINRKQQVKLKGIDEEVLKQIIRLLRPFKQVLKIIQTTNAPSLYMVLICTHMLRKTLSSFDELMNYHSPSSTNSSSDIENDIHEEIDITENEGIKVLRCTKDEHEQTYKYIRKRMSEIIKVNQEKDIQPPQKKIKIQQSFLQQYEDDSDPERCFDECDTSGSEDYAFITPKA
;
A
#
# COMPACT_ATOMS: atom_id res chain seq x y z
N MET A 1 7.54 -0.74 16.60
CA MET A 1 7.59 0.68 16.20
C MET A 1 9.04 1.06 15.98
N GLY A 2 9.37 1.42 14.74
CA GLY A 2 10.66 2.02 14.40
C GLY A 2 10.57 3.55 14.45
N ILE A 3 11.58 4.19 15.04
CA ILE A 3 11.74 5.65 15.03
C ILE A 3 13.12 5.96 14.47
N SER A 4 13.13 6.79 13.43
CA SER A 4 14.36 7.33 12.85
C SER A 4 14.29 8.86 12.86
N ILE A 5 15.45 9.50 13.04
CA ILE A 5 15.59 10.95 12.92
C ILE A 5 16.37 11.29 11.66
N SER A 6 15.96 12.34 10.96
CA SER A 6 16.63 12.84 9.77
C SER A 6 16.90 14.33 9.92
N PHE A 7 18.13 14.77 9.70
CA PHE A 7 18.53 16.16 9.88
C PHE A 7 19.68 16.53 8.92
N VAL A 8 19.98 17.81 8.81
CA VAL A 8 21.15 18.32 8.09
C VAL A 8 22.12 18.84 9.14
N ASP A 9 23.37 18.38 9.10
CA ASP A 9 24.40 18.84 10.04
C ASP A 9 25.02 20.18 9.61
N GLU A 10 25.96 20.68 10.42
CA GLU A 10 26.64 21.97 10.19
C GLU A 10 27.43 22.01 8.86
N ASP A 11 27.82 20.85 8.34
CA ASP A 11 28.52 20.69 7.07
C ASP A 11 27.56 20.51 5.87
N CYS A 12 26.27 20.80 6.06
CA CYS A 12 25.20 20.60 5.07
C CYS A 12 25.03 19.14 4.61
N ASN A 13 25.48 18.16 5.41
CA ASN A 13 25.28 16.75 5.10
C ASN A 13 23.96 16.26 5.68
N TYR A 14 23.16 15.62 4.83
CA TYR A 14 21.98 14.92 5.29
C TYR A 14 22.36 13.67 6.09
N LYS A 15 21.82 13.55 7.30
CA LYS A 15 21.95 12.40 8.19
C LYS A 15 20.59 11.78 8.42
N SER A 16 20.56 10.45 8.47
CA SER A 16 19.41 9.68 8.91
C SER A 16 19.89 8.61 9.89
N LEU A 17 19.38 8.63 11.12
CA LEU A 17 19.78 7.74 12.19
C LEU A 17 18.57 6.97 12.70
N ASP A 18 18.69 5.65 12.79
CA ASP A 18 17.68 4.81 13.42
C ASP A 18 17.88 4.89 14.94
N LEU A 19 16.94 5.53 15.64
CA LEU A 19 17.04 5.76 17.08
C LEU A 19 16.58 4.55 17.88
N CYS A 20 15.51 3.90 17.42
CA CYS A 20 15.02 2.68 18.06
C CYS A 20 14.17 1.84 17.10
N CYS A 21 14.19 0.52 17.33
CA CYS A 21 13.17 -0.38 16.87
C CYS A 21 12.69 -1.20 18.06
N ARG A 22 11.47 -0.95 18.52
CA ARG A 22 10.87 -1.69 19.64
C ARG A 22 9.80 -2.66 19.16
N PRO A 23 9.78 -3.91 19.65
CA PRO A 23 8.64 -4.79 19.44
C PRO A 23 7.40 -4.11 20.01
N TYR A 24 6.31 -4.20 19.27
CA TYR A 24 5.08 -3.54 19.62
C TYR A 24 4.26 -4.49 20.51
N MET A 25 4.08 -4.16 21.79
CA MET A 25 3.34 -5.01 22.73
C MET A 25 1.84 -4.98 22.39
N GLU A 26 1.23 -6.16 22.17
CA GLU A 26 -0.12 -6.31 21.58
C GLU A 26 -1.27 -5.70 22.41
N SER A 27 -1.08 -5.45 23.71
CA SER A 27 -2.18 -5.18 24.63
C SER A 27 -2.64 -3.73 24.73
N ASP A 28 -1.87 -2.73 24.26
CA ASP A 28 -2.32 -1.34 24.32
C ASP A 28 -1.69 -0.42 23.27
N HIS A 29 -2.36 -0.32 22.12
CA HIS A 29 -2.00 0.56 21.02
C HIS A 29 -2.71 1.91 21.05
N SER A 30 -3.19 2.36 22.22
CA SER A 30 -3.84 3.66 22.32
C SER A 30 -2.89 4.79 21.88
N GLY A 31 -3.45 5.87 21.32
CA GLY A 31 -2.63 7.02 20.93
C GLY A 31 -1.83 7.63 22.10
N ALA A 32 -2.33 7.53 23.33
CA ALA A 32 -1.61 7.98 24.53
C ALA A 32 -0.34 7.14 24.76
N ASN A 33 -0.45 5.81 24.69
CA ASN A 33 0.70 4.93 24.88
C ASN A 33 1.73 5.03 23.77
N ILE A 34 1.28 5.28 22.53
CA ILE A 34 2.17 5.56 21.41
C ILE A 34 2.99 6.83 21.71
N LEU A 35 2.33 7.91 22.16
CA LEU A 35 3.03 9.15 22.49
C LEU A 35 4.05 8.96 23.61
N VAL A 36 3.66 8.29 24.70
CA VAL A 36 4.57 7.94 25.81
C VAL A 36 5.74 7.09 25.32
N SER A 37 5.50 6.15 24.40
CA SER A 37 6.55 5.32 23.81
C SER A 37 7.52 6.15 22.98
N ILE A 38 7.03 7.08 22.16
CA ILE A 38 7.86 8.01 21.38
C ILE A 38 8.72 8.86 22.34
N GLN A 39 8.13 9.44 23.39
CA GLN A 39 8.84 10.21 24.42
C GLN A 39 9.97 9.40 25.06
N LYS A 40 9.67 8.18 25.52
CA LYS A 40 10.68 7.28 26.11
C LYS A 40 11.80 6.91 25.15
N CYS A 41 11.53 6.87 23.85
CA CYS A 41 12.55 6.58 22.84
C CYS A 41 13.42 7.79 22.50
N LEU A 42 12.88 9.01 22.57
CA LEU A 42 13.58 10.25 22.25
C LEU A 42 14.33 10.86 23.44
N MET A 43 13.90 10.53 24.68
CA MET A 43 14.52 11.02 25.92
C MET A 43 16.05 10.77 26.01
N PRO A 44 16.60 9.58 25.65
CA PRO A 44 18.04 9.35 25.71
C PRO A 44 18.88 10.19 24.75
N PHE A 45 18.24 10.89 23.80
CA PHE A 45 18.88 11.74 22.81
C PHE A 45 18.62 13.24 23.10
N ASP A 46 18.10 13.57 24.28
CA ASP A 46 17.72 14.94 24.69
C ASP A 46 16.69 15.62 23.76
N LEU A 47 15.96 14.84 22.98
CA LEU A 47 14.90 15.29 22.07
C LEU A 47 13.55 15.38 22.82
N ILE A 48 13.51 16.21 23.86
CA ILE A 48 12.37 16.32 24.78
C ILE A 48 11.34 17.35 24.28
N ASP A 49 11.80 18.39 23.58
CA ASP A 49 10.94 19.43 23.03
C ASP A 49 10.40 19.04 21.65
N PHE A 50 9.21 18.45 21.63
CA PHE A 50 8.58 17.97 20.40
C PHE A 50 8.12 19.11 19.47
N ASP A 51 8.03 20.35 19.95
CA ASP A 51 7.66 21.50 19.09
C ASP A 51 8.76 21.86 18.08
N GLN A 52 9.98 21.35 18.31
CA GLN A 52 11.13 21.48 17.40
C GLN A 52 11.17 20.34 16.37
N LEU A 53 10.23 19.41 16.42
CA LEU A 53 10.20 18.21 15.58
C LEU A 53 9.00 18.25 14.64
N HIS A 54 9.23 17.84 13.39
CA HIS A 54 8.19 17.48 12.44
C HIS A 54 8.12 15.97 12.34
N PHE A 55 6.96 15.40 12.60
CA PHE A 55 6.75 13.97 12.51
C PHE A 55 6.29 13.59 11.10
N VAL A 56 6.84 12.54 10.52
CA VAL A 56 6.32 11.90 9.31
C VAL A 56 5.82 10.52 9.67
N SER A 57 4.52 10.29 9.55
CA SER A 57 3.89 9.05 9.95
C SER A 57 2.91 8.55 8.90
N ASP A 58 2.48 7.29 9.00
CA ASP A 58 1.31 6.85 8.25
C ASP A 58 0.01 7.47 8.79
N ARG A 59 -1.15 7.05 8.25
CA ARG A 59 -2.45 7.55 8.71
C ARG A 59 -3.13 6.59 9.69
N GLY A 60 -2.35 5.78 10.41
CA GLY A 60 -2.86 4.90 11.45
C GLY A 60 -3.60 5.71 12.51
N ALA A 61 -4.84 5.34 12.83
CA ALA A 61 -5.72 6.15 13.68
C ALA A 61 -5.10 6.48 15.05
N ASN A 62 -4.41 5.52 15.65
CA ASN A 62 -3.75 5.72 16.95
C ASN A 62 -2.51 6.61 16.84
N LEU A 63 -1.74 6.51 15.76
CA LEU A 63 -0.56 7.35 15.51
C LEU A 63 -0.97 8.80 15.23
N VAL A 64 -2.02 9.00 14.43
CA VAL A 64 -2.66 10.30 14.22
C VAL A 64 -3.15 10.89 15.54
N ARG A 65 -3.80 10.08 16.40
CA ARG A 65 -4.26 10.53 17.72
C ARG A 65 -3.11 10.89 18.65
N ALA A 66 -2.02 10.12 18.61
CA ALA A 66 -0.81 10.37 19.41
C ALA A 66 -0.15 11.70 19.04
N LEU A 67 -0.07 11.99 17.74
CA LEU A 67 0.67 13.13 17.20
C LEU A 67 -0.20 14.35 16.88
N ARG A 68 -1.49 14.33 17.23
CA ARG A 68 -2.48 15.36 16.84
C ARG A 68 -2.13 16.80 17.27
N ASN A 69 -1.29 16.96 18.28
CA ASN A 69 -0.89 18.25 18.83
C ASN A 69 0.45 18.76 18.26
N TYR A 70 1.11 17.98 17.40
CA TYR A 70 2.43 18.27 16.85
C TYR A 70 2.37 18.41 15.34
N ASP A 71 3.40 19.03 14.75
CA ASP A 71 3.47 19.16 13.31
C ASP A 71 3.72 17.79 12.67
N THR A 72 2.74 17.29 11.93
CA THR A 72 2.74 15.93 11.39
C THR A 72 2.45 15.94 9.89
N LEU A 73 3.39 15.39 9.13
CA LEU A 73 3.29 15.06 7.72
C LEU A 73 2.86 13.60 7.54
N PHE A 74 2.09 13.32 6.50
CA PHE A 74 1.68 11.95 6.18
C PHE A 74 2.57 11.33 5.11
N CYS A 75 3.03 10.11 5.40
CA CYS A 75 3.89 9.31 4.55
C CYS A 75 3.31 9.15 3.14
N TYR A 76 3.97 9.78 2.16
CA TYR A 76 3.57 9.73 0.76
C TYR A 76 3.58 8.30 0.18
N PRO A 77 4.62 7.47 0.43
CA PRO A 77 4.59 6.05 0.03
C PRO A 77 3.35 5.30 0.54
N HIS A 78 2.95 5.54 1.79
CA HIS A 78 1.74 4.93 2.36
C HIS A 78 0.46 5.44 1.66
N ARG A 79 0.38 6.74 1.35
CA ARG A 79 -0.73 7.30 0.56
C ARG A 79 -0.81 6.67 -0.84
N LEU A 80 0.31 6.58 -1.54
CA LEU A 80 0.35 5.98 -2.88
C LEU A 80 -0.03 4.49 -2.83
N ASN A 81 0.41 3.79 -1.78
CA ASN A 81 0.04 2.41 -1.54
C ASN A 81 -1.47 2.25 -1.30
N ASN A 82 -2.09 3.19 -0.59
CA ASN A 82 -3.53 3.23 -0.39
C ASN A 82 -4.28 3.58 -1.68
N ILE A 83 -3.80 4.52 -2.50
CA ILE A 83 -4.39 4.83 -3.81
C ILE A 83 -4.42 3.57 -4.70
N LEU A 84 -3.30 2.87 -4.80
CA LEU A 84 -3.22 1.61 -5.55
C LEU A 84 -4.12 0.54 -4.92
N LYS A 85 -4.15 0.40 -3.59
CA LYS A 85 -5.08 -0.52 -2.93
C LYS A 85 -6.53 -0.20 -3.26
N CYS A 86 -6.92 1.07 -3.22
CA CYS A 86 -8.26 1.48 -3.59
C CYS A 86 -8.53 1.20 -5.06
N ALA A 87 -7.60 1.52 -5.96
CA ALA A 87 -7.81 1.34 -7.39
C ALA A 87 -8.00 -0.13 -7.79
N PHE A 88 -7.25 -1.05 -7.17
CA PHE A 88 -7.35 -2.49 -7.42
C PHE A 88 -8.47 -3.15 -6.61
N PHE A 89 -8.61 -2.82 -5.33
CA PHE A 89 -9.47 -3.55 -4.38
C PHE A 89 -10.71 -2.80 -3.92
N GLN A 90 -10.90 -1.52 -4.30
CA GLN A 90 -12.14 -0.79 -4.06
C GLN A 90 -12.93 -0.58 -5.36
N SER A 91 -14.25 -0.56 -5.24
CA SER A 91 -15.40 -0.50 -6.14
C SER A 91 -16.12 0.78 -5.74
N LYS A 92 -16.66 1.53 -6.70
CA LYS A 92 -17.56 2.62 -6.33
C LYS A 92 -18.82 1.94 -5.82
N SER A 93 -19.06 1.94 -4.51
CA SER A 93 -20.37 1.58 -3.99
C SER A 93 -21.37 2.49 -4.70
N ASN A 94 -22.24 1.91 -5.54
CA ASN A 94 -23.27 2.63 -6.28
C ASN A 94 -24.20 3.34 -5.28
N LYS A 95 -23.86 4.58 -4.92
CA LYS A 95 -24.76 5.49 -4.20
C LYS A 95 -25.80 6.14 -5.14
N GLU A 96 -25.81 5.78 -6.42
CA GLU A 96 -26.74 6.34 -7.43
C GLU A 96 -28.10 5.62 -7.53
N GLN A 97 -28.39 4.58 -6.72
CA GLN A 97 -29.70 3.89 -6.79
C GLN A 97 -30.71 4.25 -5.68
N GLN A 98 -30.48 5.29 -4.87
CA GLN A 98 -31.44 5.72 -3.83
C GLN A 98 -32.14 7.07 -4.06
N THR A 99 -32.18 7.60 -5.29
CA THR A 99 -32.98 8.80 -5.63
C THR A 99 -34.15 8.57 -6.57
N LYS A 100 -34.60 7.32 -6.78
CA LYS A 100 -35.83 7.04 -7.55
C LYS A 100 -36.65 5.93 -6.93
N THR A 101 -37.47 6.26 -5.92
CA THR A 101 -38.87 5.81 -5.70
C THR A 101 -39.31 6.16 -4.27
N SER A 102 -39.71 7.41 -4.08
CA SER A 102 -40.69 7.75 -3.03
C SER A 102 -41.87 8.40 -3.72
N THR A 103 -42.68 7.56 -4.36
CA THR A 103 -44.06 7.87 -4.70
C THR A 103 -44.90 7.21 -3.61
N THR A 104 -45.12 7.96 -2.53
CA THR A 104 -45.94 7.54 -1.40
C THR A 104 -47.39 7.46 -1.83
N LEU A 105 -47.89 6.24 -2.03
CA LEU A 105 -49.31 5.93 -2.03
C LEU A 105 -49.77 5.89 -0.57
N ALA A 106 -50.62 6.84 -0.22
CA ALA A 106 -51.32 6.88 1.05
C ALA A 106 -52.19 5.62 1.20
N ARG A 107 -52.02 4.89 2.31
CA ARG A 107 -53.06 4.00 2.81
C ARG A 107 -53.12 4.02 4.34
N THR A 108 -54.25 4.57 4.77
CA THR A 108 -54.85 4.66 6.09
C THR A 108 -55.11 3.29 6.73
N SER A 109 -54.77 3.11 8.01
CA SER A 109 -55.55 2.40 9.06
C SER A 109 -54.70 2.26 10.34
N LEU A 110 -55.09 2.94 11.43
CA LEU A 110 -55.78 2.42 12.64
C LEU A 110 -54.84 1.69 13.60
N ILE A 111 -54.36 2.39 14.64
CA ILE A 111 -54.86 2.37 16.04
C ILE A 111 -54.83 0.98 16.67
N SER A 112 -53.89 0.77 17.59
CA SER A 112 -54.20 0.30 18.95
C SER A 112 -52.99 0.49 19.87
N ASN A 113 -53.20 1.29 20.92
CA ASN A 113 -52.32 1.48 22.06
C ASN A 113 -52.28 0.22 22.92
N THR A 114 -51.14 -0.11 23.52
CA THR A 114 -51.11 -0.83 24.80
C THR A 114 -49.92 -0.34 25.61
N THR A 115 -50.24 0.18 26.79
CA THR A 115 -49.38 0.76 27.82
C THR A 115 -49.33 -0.23 28.98
N VAL A 116 -48.14 -0.64 29.44
CA VAL A 116 -47.87 -1.27 30.76
C VAL A 116 -46.39 -0.95 31.08
N THR A 117 -45.98 0.05 31.89
CA THR A 117 -45.82 0.10 33.38
C THR A 117 -45.14 -1.16 33.95
N ASN A 118 -43.99 -1.19 34.65
CA ASN A 118 -43.60 -0.43 35.83
C ASN A 118 -42.20 -0.87 36.33
N GLU A 119 -41.54 0.07 37.04
CA GLU A 119 -40.78 -0.07 38.32
C GLU A 119 -39.48 -0.91 38.39
N ILE A 120 -38.32 -0.33 38.76
CA ILE A 120 -37.77 0.08 40.09
C ILE A 120 -37.34 -1.14 40.95
N ASP A 121 -36.06 -1.17 41.33
CA ASP A 121 -35.46 -1.57 42.64
C ASP A 121 -33.92 -1.56 42.45
N GLN A 122 -33.12 -0.61 42.98
CA GLN A 122 -32.69 -0.34 44.37
C GLN A 122 -31.92 -1.48 45.08
N GLU A 123 -30.66 -1.14 45.38
CA GLU A 123 -29.88 -1.36 46.62
C GLU A 123 -29.59 -2.78 47.14
N ASN A 124 -28.30 -3.03 47.41
CA ASN A 124 -27.71 -3.46 48.70
C ASN A 124 -26.23 -3.85 48.47
N GLU A 125 -25.28 -3.10 49.05
CA GLU A 125 -24.76 -3.22 50.42
C GLU A 125 -23.83 -4.43 50.62
N ASP A 126 -22.59 -4.06 50.96
CA ASP A 126 -21.72 -4.63 51.98
C ASP A 126 -21.27 -6.09 51.88
N ASN A 127 -19.95 -6.25 51.71
CA ASN A 127 -19.23 -7.13 52.62
C ASN A 127 -17.79 -6.68 52.86
N ALA A 128 -17.56 -6.28 54.11
CA ALA A 128 -16.27 -6.08 54.72
C ALA A 128 -15.61 -7.43 55.02
N TYR A 129 -14.31 -7.56 54.75
CA TYR A 129 -13.45 -8.39 55.57
C TYR A 129 -12.04 -7.82 55.63
N SER A 130 -11.63 -7.50 56.86
CA SER A 130 -10.32 -6.99 57.25
C SER A 130 -9.27 -8.09 57.38
N SER A 131 -8.02 -7.62 57.44
CA SER A 131 -6.79 -8.23 58.02
C SER A 131 -5.96 -9.00 56.97
N SER A 132 -4.63 -8.85 56.87
CA SER A 132 -3.61 -8.38 57.82
C SER A 132 -2.29 -8.04 57.10
N SER A 133 -1.56 -7.07 57.66
CA SER A 133 -0.09 -6.91 57.75
C SER A 133 0.83 -7.62 56.73
N THR A 134 1.76 -6.87 56.14
CA THR A 134 3.13 -6.71 56.66
C THR A 134 3.82 -5.56 55.94
N ASP A 135 4.57 -4.80 56.72
CA ASP A 135 5.52 -3.78 56.31
C ASP A 135 6.56 -4.34 55.33
N ASP A 136 6.84 -3.60 54.26
CA ASP A 136 8.16 -3.56 53.62
C ASP A 136 8.25 -2.24 52.85
N GLU A 137 9.03 -1.32 53.42
CA GLU A 137 9.49 -0.09 52.78
C GLU A 137 10.50 -0.48 51.70
N ASP A 138 10.15 -0.24 50.43
CA ASP A 138 11.11 -0.24 49.34
C ASP A 138 10.81 0.96 48.42
N ASP A 139 11.68 1.96 48.55
CA ASP A 139 11.75 3.18 47.74
C ASP A 139 11.89 2.84 46.24
N LYS A 140 10.76 2.71 45.56
CA LYS A 140 10.69 2.87 44.11
C LYS A 140 10.38 4.31 43.79
N ILE A 141 11.45 5.08 43.62
CA ILE A 141 11.41 6.38 42.94
C ILE A 141 10.98 6.12 41.49
N GLU A 142 9.68 6.19 41.22
CA GLU A 142 9.19 6.46 39.87
C GLU A 142 9.62 7.88 39.50
N PRO A 143 10.31 8.09 38.37
CA PRO A 143 10.54 9.43 37.86
C PRO A 143 9.21 9.98 37.35
N THR A 144 8.48 10.69 38.21
CA THR A 144 7.42 11.62 37.80
C THR A 144 8.06 12.72 36.96
N LEU A 145 8.08 12.54 35.65
CA LEU A 145 8.49 13.57 34.72
C LEU A 145 7.56 14.79 34.91
N PRO A 146 8.10 16.01 35.05
CA PRO A 146 7.27 17.21 35.14
C PRO A 146 6.58 17.42 33.79
N ILE A 147 5.28 17.11 33.75
CA ILE A 147 4.39 17.50 32.66
C ILE A 147 4.23 19.01 32.76
N ASN A 148 5.17 19.74 32.18
CA ASN A 148 5.10 21.19 32.05
C ASN A 148 4.04 21.51 30.99
N ASN A 149 2.77 21.59 31.44
CA ASN A 149 1.64 22.08 30.65
C ASN A 149 1.79 23.59 30.41
N LYS A 150 2.80 24.01 29.63
CA LYS A 150 2.80 25.32 28.99
C LYS A 150 1.85 25.25 27.80
N LEU A 151 0.56 25.44 28.09
CA LEU A 151 -0.43 25.85 27.08
C LEU A 151 -0.04 27.24 26.58
N VAL A 152 0.94 27.30 25.68
CA VAL A 152 1.18 28.50 24.88
C VAL A 152 0.06 28.57 23.86
N ASN A 153 -0.81 29.57 24.01
CA ASN A 153 -1.83 29.92 23.04
C ASN A 153 -1.19 30.37 21.71
N LYS A 154 -0.61 29.45 20.94
CA LYS A 154 -0.37 29.66 19.52
C LYS A 154 -1.75 29.68 18.87
N LYS A 155 -2.16 30.85 18.38
CA LYS A 155 -3.19 30.99 17.34
C LYS A 155 -2.69 30.28 16.07
N GLN A 156 -2.63 28.96 16.09
CA GLN A 156 -2.78 28.20 14.86
C GLN A 156 -4.25 28.29 14.49
N VAL A 157 -4.51 28.57 13.22
CA VAL A 157 -5.84 28.48 12.63
C VAL A 157 -6.36 27.08 12.96
N ALA A 158 -7.21 26.99 13.97
CA ALA A 158 -7.94 25.78 14.31
C ALA A 158 -8.84 25.49 13.12
N ILE A 159 -8.33 24.74 12.15
CA ILE A 159 -9.13 24.06 11.16
C ILE A 159 -9.95 23.08 12.00
N LYS A 160 -11.17 23.49 12.35
CA LYS A 160 -12.21 22.58 12.82
C LYS A 160 -12.42 21.58 11.69
N THR A 161 -11.64 20.50 11.70
CA THR A 161 -12.02 19.29 11.00
C THR A 161 -13.26 18.80 11.73
N ASN A 162 -14.43 19.10 11.16
CA ASN A 162 -15.66 18.44 11.54
C ASN A 162 -15.42 16.94 11.31
N ASP A 163 -15.05 16.24 12.38
CA ASP A 163 -15.02 14.79 12.45
C ASP A 163 -16.48 14.31 12.37
N VAL A 164 -16.97 14.23 11.13
CA VAL A 164 -18.12 13.40 10.76
C VAL A 164 -17.64 11.95 10.84
N ASN A 165 -17.54 11.48 12.08
CA ASN A 165 -17.12 10.15 12.43
C ASN A 165 -18.36 9.26 12.54
N ASN A 166 -18.89 8.81 11.39
CA ASN A 166 -19.65 7.54 11.31
C ASN A 166 -19.90 7.06 9.87
N ASN A 167 -18.95 7.29 8.95
CA ASN A 167 -19.01 6.56 7.68
C ASN A 167 -18.54 5.14 7.94
N ASN A 168 -19.51 4.23 8.11
CA ASN A 168 -19.39 2.82 7.79
C ASN A 168 -18.73 2.69 6.41
N GLN A 169 -17.40 2.71 6.36
CA GLN A 169 -16.64 2.26 5.21
C GLN A 169 -16.89 0.76 5.15
N ARG A 170 -18.00 0.41 4.51
CA ARG A 170 -18.41 -0.96 4.26
C ARG A 170 -17.18 -1.63 3.62
N LYS A 171 -16.56 -2.55 4.35
CA LYS A 171 -15.49 -3.40 3.80
C LYS A 171 -16.12 -4.05 2.57
N MET A 172 -15.71 -3.59 1.40
CA MET A 172 -16.25 -4.14 0.18
C MET A 172 -15.86 -5.60 0.04
N LYS A 173 -16.73 -6.34 -0.62
CA LYS A 173 -16.45 -7.72 -0.98
C LYS A 173 -15.80 -7.78 -2.36
N PHE A 174 -15.11 -8.88 -2.64
CA PHE A 174 -14.41 -9.09 -3.90
C PHE A 174 -15.39 -9.03 -5.10
N GLU A 175 -16.62 -9.47 -4.89
CA GLU A 175 -17.70 -9.52 -5.86
C GLU A 175 -18.16 -8.11 -6.29
N ASP A 176 -17.90 -7.09 -5.48
CA ASP A 176 -18.30 -5.70 -5.78
C ASP A 176 -17.38 -5.06 -6.84
N LEU A 177 -16.22 -5.64 -7.12
CA LEU A 177 -15.24 -5.09 -8.06
C LEU A 177 -15.70 -5.26 -9.51
N ASN A 178 -15.27 -4.35 -10.40
CA ASN A 178 -15.42 -4.56 -11.83
C ASN A 178 -14.71 -5.87 -12.22
N LEU A 179 -15.34 -6.68 -13.09
CA LEU A 179 -14.81 -7.93 -13.67
C LEU A 179 -13.34 -7.80 -14.09
N ALA A 180 -12.97 -6.65 -14.64
CA ALA A 180 -11.59 -6.39 -15.01
C ALA A 180 -10.62 -6.42 -13.82
N ALA A 181 -10.93 -5.65 -12.77
CA ALA A 181 -10.14 -5.65 -11.55
C ALA A 181 -10.11 -7.05 -10.90
N GLN A 182 -11.23 -7.78 -10.95
CA GLN A 182 -11.32 -9.15 -10.43
C GLN A 182 -10.35 -10.11 -11.15
N GLU A 183 -10.26 -10.09 -12.47
CA GLU A 183 -9.35 -10.98 -13.22
C GLU A 183 -7.87 -10.65 -12.98
N ILE A 184 -7.53 -9.35 -12.85
CA ILE A 184 -6.17 -8.95 -12.46
C ILE A 184 -5.85 -9.46 -11.05
N ILE A 185 -6.76 -9.31 -10.09
CA ILE A 185 -6.57 -9.81 -8.73
C ILE A 185 -6.47 -11.34 -8.70
N LYS A 186 -7.28 -12.06 -9.48
CA LYS A 186 -7.19 -13.52 -9.62
C LYS A 186 -5.81 -13.91 -10.18
N THR A 187 -5.33 -13.21 -11.20
CA THR A 187 -3.99 -13.41 -11.78
C THR A 187 -2.88 -13.18 -10.76
N VAL A 188 -2.94 -12.07 -10.01
CA VAL A 188 -1.99 -11.78 -8.91
C VAL A 188 -2.05 -12.86 -7.83
N THR A 189 -3.24 -13.33 -7.47
CA THR A 189 -3.42 -14.39 -6.46
C THR A 189 -2.83 -15.71 -6.93
N ARG A 190 -3.02 -16.08 -8.21
CA ARG A 190 -2.38 -17.26 -8.82
C ARG A 190 -0.86 -17.13 -8.80
N CYS A 191 -0.32 -15.94 -9.11
CA CYS A 191 1.11 -15.66 -9.03
C CYS A 191 1.66 -15.87 -7.60
N LYS A 192 0.98 -15.37 -6.57
CA LYS A 192 1.37 -15.60 -5.17
C LYS A 192 1.41 -17.10 -4.82
N LYS A 193 0.36 -17.84 -5.19
CA LYS A 193 0.29 -19.30 -4.98
C LYS A 193 1.39 -20.06 -5.73
N LEU A 194 1.74 -19.61 -6.93
CA LEU A 194 2.85 -20.17 -7.70
C LEU A 194 4.19 -19.98 -6.96
N VAL A 195 4.48 -18.77 -6.50
CA VAL A 195 5.72 -18.49 -5.75
C VAL A 195 5.79 -19.28 -4.45
N GLU A 196 4.69 -19.32 -3.70
CA GLU A 196 4.58 -20.11 -2.47
C GLU A 196 4.89 -21.60 -2.73
N PHE A 197 4.29 -22.17 -3.77
CA PHE A 197 4.58 -23.54 -4.18
C PHE A 197 6.06 -23.73 -4.53
N VAL A 198 6.61 -22.88 -5.40
CA VAL A 198 8.01 -22.97 -5.88
C VAL A 198 8.99 -22.90 -4.71
N LYS A 199 8.75 -22.03 -3.74
CA LYS A 199 9.57 -21.95 -2.51
C LYS A 199 9.44 -23.21 -1.67
N ARG A 200 8.21 -23.64 -1.38
CA ARG A 200 7.94 -24.80 -0.53
C ARG A 200 8.49 -26.11 -1.11
N SER A 201 8.51 -26.25 -2.43
CA SER A 201 9.00 -27.45 -3.12
C SER A 201 10.47 -27.40 -3.52
N GLY A 202 11.21 -26.34 -3.11
CA GLY A 202 12.62 -26.16 -3.48
C GLY A 202 12.87 -25.96 -4.98
N CYS A 203 11.84 -25.64 -5.79
CA CYS A 203 11.97 -25.51 -7.25
C CYS A 203 12.84 -24.33 -7.69
N ASN A 204 13.14 -23.38 -6.82
CA ASN A 204 13.97 -22.22 -7.18
C ASN A 204 15.37 -22.64 -7.67
N LYS A 205 15.96 -23.69 -7.11
CA LYS A 205 17.26 -24.22 -7.54
C LYS A 205 17.20 -24.71 -8.99
N ASP A 206 16.18 -25.50 -9.32
CA ASP A 206 15.94 -25.97 -10.70
C ASP A 206 15.65 -24.80 -11.65
N ILE A 207 14.85 -23.82 -11.23
CA ILE A 207 14.54 -22.65 -12.07
C ILE A 207 15.82 -21.90 -12.42
N GLN A 208 16.74 -21.76 -11.46
CA GLN A 208 18.05 -21.14 -11.66
C GLN A 208 18.94 -21.99 -12.58
N SER A 209 18.95 -23.32 -12.46
CA SER A 209 19.72 -24.19 -13.36
C SER A 209 19.23 -24.12 -14.81
N PHE A 210 17.95 -23.82 -15.03
CA PHE A 210 17.39 -23.51 -16.36
C PHE A 210 17.59 -22.03 -16.81
N GLY A 211 18.45 -21.26 -16.13
CA GLY A 211 18.76 -19.86 -16.48
C GLY A 211 17.70 -18.83 -16.06
N GLY A 212 16.78 -19.20 -15.15
CA GLY A 212 15.84 -18.27 -14.53
C GLY A 212 16.42 -17.56 -13.30
N VAL A 213 15.69 -16.57 -12.79
CA VAL A 213 15.92 -15.98 -11.46
C VAL A 213 15.04 -16.64 -10.39
N ALA A 214 15.47 -16.60 -9.13
CA ALA A 214 14.64 -17.07 -8.01
C ALA A 214 13.35 -16.26 -7.93
N LEU A 215 12.22 -16.96 -7.73
CA LEU A 215 10.93 -16.30 -7.56
C LEU A 215 10.84 -15.62 -6.21
N GLN A 216 10.46 -14.34 -6.23
CA GLN A 216 10.40 -13.49 -5.05
C GLN A 216 9.00 -13.49 -4.45
N GLN A 217 8.92 -13.69 -3.14
CA GLN A 217 7.65 -13.59 -2.42
C GLN A 217 7.32 -12.12 -2.15
N SER A 218 6.03 -11.80 -2.17
CA SER A 218 5.53 -10.47 -1.82
C SER A 218 4.86 -10.50 -0.46
N THR A 219 5.04 -9.41 0.28
CA THR A 219 4.22 -9.11 1.44
C THR A 219 2.90 -8.51 0.96
N VAL A 220 1.78 -8.87 1.58
CA VAL A 220 0.42 -8.48 1.13
C VAL A 220 0.23 -6.96 1.12
N VAL A 221 0.98 -6.24 1.94
CA VAL A 221 0.71 -4.84 2.27
C VAL A 221 1.52 -3.83 1.44
N ARG A 222 2.57 -4.26 0.72
CA ARG A 222 3.53 -3.36 0.04
C ARG A 222 3.55 -3.58 -1.47
N TRP A 223 3.12 -2.59 -2.25
CA TRP A 223 3.12 -2.69 -3.72
C TRP A 223 4.50 -2.94 -4.33
N LEU A 224 5.57 -2.42 -3.74
CA LEU A 224 6.93 -2.65 -4.24
C LEU A 224 7.29 -4.15 -4.24
N SER A 225 6.91 -4.88 -3.17
CA SER A 225 7.16 -6.32 -3.09
C SER A 225 6.28 -7.10 -4.07
N LEU A 226 5.03 -6.65 -4.32
CA LEU A 226 4.17 -7.22 -5.34
C LEU A 226 4.76 -7.06 -6.75
N ILE A 227 5.26 -5.86 -7.10
CA ILE A 227 5.85 -5.61 -8.43
C ILE A 227 7.09 -6.48 -8.61
N ASN A 228 7.94 -6.59 -7.58
CA ASN A 228 9.12 -7.46 -7.60
C ASN A 228 8.75 -8.95 -7.77
N LEU A 229 7.67 -9.42 -7.11
CA LEU A 229 7.13 -10.75 -7.32
C LEU A 229 6.74 -10.97 -8.80
N LEU A 230 5.94 -10.07 -9.38
CA LEU A 230 5.49 -10.20 -10.76
C LEU A 230 6.68 -10.18 -11.75
N GLU A 231 7.64 -9.27 -11.54
CA GLU A 231 8.86 -9.19 -12.35
C GLU A 231 9.69 -10.48 -12.27
N SER A 232 9.83 -11.08 -11.08
CA SER A 232 10.56 -12.33 -10.91
C SER A 232 9.91 -13.48 -11.71
N ILE A 233 8.58 -13.54 -11.73
CA ILE A 233 7.83 -14.54 -12.50
C ILE A 233 8.04 -14.33 -14.00
N VAL A 234 7.91 -13.09 -14.49
CA VAL A 234 8.09 -12.80 -15.93
C VAL A 234 9.51 -13.10 -16.39
N ARG A 235 10.53 -12.70 -15.61
CA ARG A 235 11.95 -13.00 -15.93
C ARG A 235 12.23 -14.49 -15.97
N SER A 236 11.57 -15.26 -15.12
CA SER A 236 11.74 -16.72 -15.02
C SER A 236 10.65 -17.52 -15.72
N TYR A 237 9.79 -16.90 -16.53
CA TYR A 237 8.54 -17.55 -16.95
C TYR A 237 8.81 -18.84 -17.74
N LYS A 238 9.71 -18.77 -18.72
CA LYS A 238 10.12 -19.92 -19.55
C LYS A 238 10.82 -21.01 -18.73
N ALA A 239 11.73 -20.63 -17.82
CA ALA A 239 12.42 -21.57 -16.94
C ALA A 239 11.45 -22.26 -15.98
N THR A 240 10.57 -21.49 -15.33
CA THR A 240 9.50 -21.99 -14.46
C THR A 240 8.58 -22.96 -15.19
N LYS A 241 8.17 -22.62 -16.42
CA LYS A 241 7.34 -23.50 -17.26
C LYS A 241 8.04 -24.84 -17.52
N ARG A 242 9.32 -24.85 -17.86
CA ARG A 242 10.12 -26.08 -18.07
C ARG A 242 10.20 -26.94 -16.81
N VAL A 243 10.54 -26.34 -15.67
CA VAL A 243 10.61 -27.05 -14.37
C VAL A 243 9.27 -27.68 -14.01
N LEU A 244 8.18 -26.93 -14.17
CA LEU A 244 6.83 -27.44 -13.88
C LEU A 244 6.40 -28.55 -14.83
N ILE A 245 6.80 -28.51 -16.11
CA ILE A 245 6.55 -29.60 -17.06
C ILE A 245 7.33 -30.85 -16.65
N ASN A 246 8.62 -30.72 -16.35
CA ASN A 246 9.47 -31.84 -15.94
C ASN A 246 8.95 -32.52 -14.66
N ARG A 247 8.40 -31.73 -13.74
CA ARG A 247 7.80 -32.23 -12.49
C ARG A 247 6.31 -32.63 -12.61
N LYS A 248 5.71 -32.59 -13.81
CA LYS A 248 4.27 -32.86 -14.05
C LYS A 248 3.32 -31.97 -13.21
N GLN A 249 3.72 -30.72 -12.94
CA GLN A 249 3.00 -29.71 -12.14
C GLN A 249 2.58 -28.48 -12.96
N GLN A 250 2.48 -28.59 -14.29
CA GLN A 250 2.13 -27.50 -15.20
C GLN A 250 0.77 -26.84 -14.90
N VAL A 251 -0.13 -27.54 -14.20
CA VAL A 251 -1.44 -27.00 -13.76
C VAL A 251 -1.27 -25.75 -12.88
N LYS A 252 -0.15 -25.62 -12.16
CA LYS A 252 0.14 -24.44 -11.31
C LYS A 252 0.32 -23.14 -12.12
N LEU A 253 0.64 -23.25 -13.40
CA LEU A 253 0.79 -22.11 -14.31
C LEU A 253 -0.53 -21.77 -15.04
N LYS A 254 -1.56 -22.61 -14.91
CA LYS A 254 -2.85 -22.41 -15.61
C LYS A 254 -3.50 -21.09 -15.16
N GLY A 255 -3.84 -20.25 -16.13
CA GLY A 255 -4.49 -18.95 -15.88
C GLY A 255 -3.53 -17.85 -15.42
N ILE A 256 -2.22 -18.05 -15.61
CA ILE A 256 -1.21 -17.00 -15.57
C ILE A 256 -0.75 -16.81 -17.02
N ASP A 257 -1.02 -15.65 -17.59
CA ASP A 257 -0.58 -15.29 -18.94
C ASP A 257 0.60 -14.32 -18.85
N GLU A 258 1.69 -14.62 -19.55
CA GLU A 258 2.94 -13.85 -19.50
C GLU A 258 2.76 -12.42 -20.00
N GLU A 259 1.96 -12.22 -21.05
CA GLU A 259 1.71 -10.90 -21.65
C GLU A 259 0.84 -10.05 -20.74
N VAL A 260 -0.16 -10.65 -20.09
CA VAL A 260 -0.95 -9.96 -19.05
C VAL A 260 -0.07 -9.50 -17.90
N LEU A 261 0.85 -10.35 -17.44
CA LEU A 261 1.80 -9.96 -16.40
C LEU A 261 2.70 -8.81 -16.86
N LYS A 262 3.22 -8.84 -18.09
CA LYS A 262 4.02 -7.74 -18.64
C LYS A 262 3.23 -6.43 -18.69
N GLN A 263 1.96 -6.47 -19.06
CA GLN A 263 1.09 -5.29 -19.08
C GLN A 263 0.83 -4.74 -17.67
N ILE A 264 0.55 -5.60 -16.69
CA ILE A 264 0.38 -5.19 -15.28
C ILE A 264 1.69 -4.57 -14.75
N ILE A 265 2.84 -5.17 -15.03
CA ILE A 265 4.15 -4.63 -14.62
C ILE A 265 4.39 -3.27 -15.27
N ARG A 266 4.06 -3.11 -16.56
CA ARG A 266 4.21 -1.83 -17.27
C ARG A 266 3.34 -0.74 -16.63
N LEU A 267 2.10 -1.05 -16.26
CA LEU A 267 1.20 -0.14 -15.54
C LEU A 267 1.75 0.27 -14.17
N LEU A 268 2.34 -0.68 -13.43
CA LEU A 268 2.84 -0.44 -12.07
C LEU A 268 4.25 0.18 -12.01
N ARG A 269 4.99 0.16 -13.12
CA ARG A 269 6.39 0.63 -13.18
C ARG A 269 6.59 2.10 -12.77
N PRO A 270 5.75 3.06 -13.20
CA PRO A 270 5.89 4.46 -12.77
C PRO A 270 5.76 4.61 -11.25
N PHE A 271 4.84 3.87 -10.64
CA PHE A 271 4.66 3.86 -9.18
C PHE A 271 5.89 3.30 -8.46
N LYS A 272 6.49 2.23 -8.99
CA LYS A 272 7.75 1.68 -8.44
C LYS A 272 8.90 2.69 -8.49
N GLN A 273 9.04 3.44 -9.58
CA GLN A 273 10.07 4.47 -9.72
C GLN A 273 9.87 5.59 -8.70
N VAL A 274 8.64 6.12 -8.60
CA VAL A 274 8.28 7.15 -7.60
C VAL A 274 8.54 6.68 -6.18
N LEU A 275 8.10 5.45 -5.83
CA LEU A 275 8.34 4.89 -4.50
C LEU A 275 9.83 4.77 -4.18
N LYS A 276 10.64 4.32 -5.14
CA LYS A 276 12.11 4.23 -4.97
C LYS A 276 12.73 5.60 -4.71
N ILE A 277 12.35 6.63 -5.48
CA ILE A 277 12.88 7.99 -5.32
C ILE A 277 12.53 8.53 -3.93
N ILE A 278 11.26 8.45 -3.53
CA ILE A 278 10.77 9.07 -2.29
C ILE A 278 11.24 8.31 -1.04
N GLN A 279 11.40 6.99 -1.12
CA GLN A 279 11.86 6.17 0.01
C GLN A 279 13.38 6.12 0.15
N THR A 280 14.11 6.95 -0.60
CA THR A 280 15.56 7.08 -0.48
C THR A 280 15.91 7.64 0.90
N THR A 281 16.82 6.99 1.63
CA THR A 281 17.20 7.35 3.00
C THR A 281 18.55 8.07 3.10
N ASN A 282 19.27 8.25 1.99
CA ASN A 282 20.59 8.88 1.96
C ASN A 282 20.57 10.31 1.39
N ALA A 283 19.39 10.87 1.10
CA ALA A 283 19.22 12.23 0.63
C ALA A 283 17.83 12.77 1.05
N PRO A 284 17.66 14.10 1.15
CA PRO A 284 16.35 14.69 1.36
C PRO A 284 15.41 14.31 0.22
N SER A 285 14.21 13.79 0.53
CA SER A 285 13.26 13.32 -0.48
C SER A 285 11.92 14.07 -0.47
N LEU A 286 11.71 14.98 0.49
CA LEU A 286 10.43 15.70 0.62
C LEU A 286 10.12 16.55 -0.60
N TYR A 287 11.09 17.29 -1.13
CA TYR A 287 10.92 18.11 -2.35
C TYR A 287 10.62 17.24 -3.59
N MET A 288 11.10 15.99 -3.61
CA MET A 288 10.83 15.04 -4.70
C MET A 288 9.38 14.58 -4.74
N VAL A 289 8.61 14.73 -3.65
CA VAL A 289 7.20 14.34 -3.62
C VAL A 289 6.40 15.09 -4.70
N LEU A 290 6.62 16.40 -4.82
CA LEU A 290 5.95 17.23 -5.82
C LEU A 290 6.33 16.83 -7.25
N ILE A 291 7.63 16.72 -7.51
CA ILE A 291 8.18 16.31 -8.81
C ILE A 291 7.65 14.93 -9.21
N CYS A 292 7.69 13.97 -8.28
CA CYS A 292 7.19 12.62 -8.51
C CYS A 292 5.68 12.58 -8.77
N THR A 293 4.90 13.41 -8.07
CA THR A 293 3.45 13.52 -8.29
C THR A 293 3.17 14.03 -9.69
N HIS A 294 3.87 15.08 -10.12
CA HIS A 294 3.73 15.64 -11.46
C HIS A 294 4.19 14.66 -12.55
N MET A 295 5.36 14.03 -12.37
CA MET A 295 5.89 12.99 -13.27
C MET A 295 4.91 11.83 -13.40
N LEU A 296 4.34 11.36 -12.28
CA LEU A 296 3.34 10.30 -12.30
C LEU A 296 2.12 10.76 -13.11
N ARG A 297 1.57 11.95 -12.83
CA ARG A 297 0.45 12.50 -13.58
C ARG A 297 0.72 12.54 -15.08
N LYS A 298 1.86 13.11 -15.50
CA LYS A 298 2.25 13.20 -16.91
C LYS A 298 2.41 11.83 -17.55
N THR A 299 3.01 10.87 -16.85
CA THR A 299 3.20 9.49 -17.34
C THR A 299 1.86 8.77 -17.49
N LEU A 300 0.91 9.00 -16.58
CA LEU A 300 -0.43 8.42 -16.70
C LEU A 300 -1.19 9.09 -17.87
N SER A 301 -1.13 10.41 -18.02
CA SER A 301 -1.75 11.12 -19.15
C SER A 301 -1.18 10.73 -20.51
N SER A 302 0.14 10.68 -20.68
CA SER A 302 0.75 10.31 -21.97
C SER A 302 0.48 8.85 -22.34
N PHE A 303 0.31 7.97 -21.35
CA PHE A 303 -0.09 6.60 -21.59
C PHE A 303 -1.55 6.51 -22.05
N ASP A 304 -2.43 7.45 -21.68
CA ASP A 304 -3.78 7.57 -22.27
C ASP A 304 -3.71 8.01 -23.74
N GLU A 305 -2.89 9.01 -24.05
CA GLU A 305 -2.69 9.51 -25.42
C GLU A 305 -2.18 8.41 -26.36
N LEU A 306 -1.17 7.64 -25.93
CA LEU A 306 -0.62 6.52 -26.69
C LEU A 306 -1.68 5.46 -27.02
N MET A 307 -2.65 5.23 -26.14
CA MET A 307 -3.72 4.25 -26.44
C MET A 307 -4.80 4.80 -27.32
N ASN A 308 -5.13 6.08 -27.16
CA ASN A 308 -6.06 6.73 -28.07
C ASN A 308 -5.52 6.68 -29.50
N TYR A 309 -4.20 6.74 -29.67
CA TYR A 309 -3.53 6.55 -30.96
C TYR A 309 -3.64 5.12 -31.53
N HIS A 310 -3.60 4.10 -30.67
CA HIS A 310 -3.73 2.70 -31.07
C HIS A 310 -5.17 2.19 -31.14
N SER A 311 -6.14 2.96 -30.65
CA SER A 311 -7.55 2.70 -30.90
C SER A 311 -7.76 2.91 -32.39
N PRO A 312 -8.19 1.89 -33.16
CA PRO A 312 -8.38 2.03 -34.60
C PRO A 312 -9.62 2.90 -34.85
N SER A 313 -9.49 4.22 -34.66
CA SER A 313 -10.33 5.16 -35.37
C SER A 313 -9.95 5.03 -36.83
N SER A 314 -10.80 4.32 -37.56
CA SER A 314 -10.96 4.53 -38.99
C SER A 314 -10.93 6.04 -39.28
N THR A 315 -10.24 6.40 -40.37
CA THR A 315 -10.15 7.71 -41.04
C THR A 315 -8.95 8.61 -40.69
N ASN A 316 -7.88 8.39 -41.46
CA ASN A 316 -7.09 9.38 -42.20
C ASN A 316 -7.16 10.84 -41.72
N SER A 317 -6.16 11.29 -40.96
CA SER A 317 -5.54 12.61 -41.17
C SER A 317 -4.17 12.65 -40.49
N SER A 318 -3.14 12.66 -41.33
CA SER A 318 -1.74 12.81 -40.98
C SER A 318 -1.38 14.29 -41.03
N SER A 319 -0.92 14.85 -39.91
CA SER A 319 0.32 15.63 -39.76
C SER A 319 0.25 16.47 -38.47
N ASP A 320 1.42 16.70 -37.88
CA ASP A 320 1.70 17.79 -36.93
C ASP A 320 1.43 17.53 -35.44
N ILE A 321 2.27 16.70 -34.81
CA ILE A 321 2.56 16.81 -33.37
C ILE A 321 4.05 16.56 -33.13
N GLU A 322 4.87 17.51 -33.54
CA GLU A 322 6.18 17.78 -32.91
C GLU A 322 6.12 19.23 -32.50
N ASN A 323 5.83 19.52 -31.22
CA ASN A 323 6.31 20.67 -30.45
C ASN A 323 5.75 20.65 -29.02
N ASP A 324 6.54 21.22 -28.10
CA ASP A 324 6.27 21.54 -26.70
C ASP A 324 6.41 20.45 -25.63
N ILE A 325 7.67 20.24 -25.20
CA ILE A 325 7.99 19.84 -23.83
C ILE A 325 9.09 20.77 -23.28
N HIS A 326 8.77 22.05 -23.13
CA HIS A 326 9.54 22.97 -22.28
C HIS A 326 8.56 23.87 -21.51
N GLU A 327 7.74 23.25 -20.67
CA GLU A 327 6.97 23.98 -19.65
C GLU A 327 7.86 24.06 -18.40
N GLU A 328 8.45 25.24 -18.19
CA GLU A 328 9.28 25.57 -17.03
C GLU A 328 8.38 25.55 -15.78
N ILE A 329 8.67 24.64 -14.85
CA ILE A 329 7.86 24.49 -13.63
C ILE A 329 8.33 25.53 -12.61
N ASP A 330 7.70 26.70 -12.61
CA ASP A 330 7.94 27.73 -11.60
C ASP A 330 7.21 27.35 -10.30
N ILE A 331 7.95 26.83 -9.32
CA ILE A 331 7.42 26.40 -8.02
C ILE A 331 7.84 27.43 -6.97
N THR A 332 6.89 28.24 -6.51
CA THR A 332 7.13 29.09 -5.33
C THR A 332 7.12 28.24 -4.05
N GLU A 333 8.00 28.54 -3.09
CA GLU A 333 8.14 27.77 -1.83
C GLU A 333 6.83 27.62 -1.03
N ASN A 334 5.94 28.62 -1.11
CA ASN A 334 4.63 28.58 -0.44
C ASN A 334 3.60 27.65 -1.10
N GLU A 335 3.77 27.31 -2.39
CA GLU A 335 2.95 26.28 -3.04
C GLU A 335 3.45 24.88 -2.73
N GLY A 336 4.76 24.68 -2.52
CA GLY A 336 5.34 23.37 -2.18
C GLY A 336 4.69 22.72 -0.94
N ILE A 337 4.42 23.50 0.11
CA ILE A 337 3.74 23.02 1.33
C ILE A 337 2.24 22.76 1.09
N LYS A 338 1.59 23.55 0.21
CA LYS A 338 0.19 23.32 -0.18
C LYS A 338 0.04 22.07 -1.04
N VAL A 339 1.00 21.73 -1.91
CA VAL A 339 0.91 20.54 -2.78
C VAL A 339 1.14 19.22 -2.02
N LEU A 340 1.81 19.24 -0.86
CA LEU A 340 1.79 18.07 0.05
C LEU A 340 0.36 17.73 0.52
N ARG A 341 -0.56 18.69 0.48
CA ARG A 341 -2.00 18.45 0.54
C ARG A 341 -2.54 18.10 -0.84
N CYS A 342 -2.03 17.01 -1.42
CA CYS A 342 -2.62 16.43 -2.63
C CYS A 342 -4.14 16.32 -2.44
N THR A 343 -4.88 16.97 -3.33
CA THR A 343 -6.29 17.28 -3.17
C THR A 343 -7.11 16.00 -3.32
N LYS A 344 -8.34 15.99 -2.77
CA LYS A 344 -9.24 14.84 -2.98
C LYS A 344 -9.46 14.54 -4.46
N ASP A 345 -9.41 15.57 -5.31
CA ASP A 345 -9.63 15.46 -6.75
C ASP A 345 -8.48 14.74 -7.46
N GLU A 346 -7.22 14.99 -7.08
CA GLU A 346 -6.04 14.33 -7.65
C GLU A 346 -6.02 12.82 -7.36
N HIS A 347 -6.43 12.43 -6.15
CA HIS A 347 -6.59 11.02 -5.80
C HIS A 347 -7.66 10.34 -6.68
N GLU A 348 -8.81 11.01 -6.88
CA GLU A 348 -9.91 10.48 -7.68
C GLU A 348 -9.54 10.35 -9.17
N GLN A 349 -8.77 11.31 -9.72
CA GLN A 349 -8.26 11.23 -11.09
C GLN A 349 -7.31 10.04 -11.27
N THR A 350 -6.33 9.89 -10.37
CA THR A 350 -5.38 8.76 -10.40
C THR A 350 -6.12 7.41 -10.30
N TYR A 351 -7.14 7.35 -9.45
CA TYR A 351 -7.99 6.18 -9.30
C TYR A 351 -8.79 5.82 -10.56
N LYS A 352 -9.47 6.81 -11.15
CA LYS A 352 -10.24 6.63 -12.40
C LYS A 352 -9.35 6.11 -13.51
N TYR A 353 -8.15 6.68 -13.61
CA TYR A 353 -7.15 6.27 -14.59
C TYR A 353 -6.73 4.80 -14.43
N ILE A 354 -6.31 4.39 -13.22
CA ILE A 354 -5.83 3.02 -12.98
C ILE A 354 -6.91 2.00 -13.37
N ARG A 355 -8.17 2.27 -13.05
CA ARG A 355 -9.31 1.40 -13.38
C ARG A 355 -9.63 1.33 -14.86
N LYS A 356 -9.57 2.46 -15.56
CA LYS A 356 -9.70 2.50 -17.02
C LYS A 356 -8.69 1.56 -17.64
N ARG A 357 -7.42 1.63 -17.20
CA ARG A 357 -6.35 0.77 -17.71
C ARG A 357 -6.50 -0.70 -17.40
N MET A 358 -6.95 -1.04 -16.20
CA MET A 358 -7.28 -2.44 -15.87
C MET A 358 -8.32 -3.03 -16.83
N SER A 359 -9.32 -2.24 -17.20
CA SER A 359 -10.39 -2.66 -18.09
C SER A 359 -9.87 -2.92 -19.52
N GLU A 360 -8.97 -2.07 -20.00
CA GLU A 360 -8.35 -2.21 -21.33
C GLU A 360 -7.43 -3.44 -21.43
N ILE A 361 -6.58 -3.66 -20.42
CA ILE A 361 -5.67 -4.82 -20.36
C ILE A 361 -6.47 -6.10 -20.60
N ILE A 362 -7.67 -6.20 -20.03
CA ILE A 362 -8.49 -7.41 -20.13
C ILE A 362 -9.21 -7.55 -21.45
N LYS A 363 -9.73 -6.45 -22.02
CA LYS A 363 -10.34 -6.48 -23.36
C LYS A 363 -9.37 -7.06 -24.39
N VAL A 364 -8.12 -6.58 -24.38
CA VAL A 364 -7.06 -7.06 -25.30
C VAL A 364 -6.79 -8.57 -25.15
N ASN A 365 -6.97 -9.15 -23.95
CA ASN A 365 -6.78 -10.59 -23.77
C ASN A 365 -8.00 -11.41 -24.18
N GLN A 366 -9.21 -10.92 -23.90
CA GLN A 366 -10.44 -11.61 -24.29
C GLN A 366 -10.58 -11.73 -25.81
N GLU A 367 -10.13 -10.72 -26.56
CA GLU A 367 -10.14 -10.75 -28.03
C GLU A 367 -9.21 -11.82 -28.63
N LYS A 368 -8.14 -12.20 -27.93
CA LYS A 368 -7.23 -13.27 -28.39
C LYS A 368 -7.87 -14.65 -28.30
N ASP A 369 -8.76 -14.87 -27.34
CA ASP A 369 -9.40 -16.18 -27.13
C ASP A 369 -10.53 -16.44 -28.14
N ILE A 370 -11.04 -15.41 -28.83
CA ILE A 370 -12.17 -15.52 -29.76
C ILE A 370 -11.70 -15.77 -31.21
N GLN A 371 -10.41 -15.62 -31.53
CA GLN A 371 -9.94 -15.95 -32.87
C GLN A 371 -10.05 -17.46 -33.15
N PRO A 372 -10.85 -17.89 -34.15
CA PRO A 372 -11.01 -19.30 -34.46
C PRO A 372 -9.66 -19.91 -34.85
N PRO A 373 -9.38 -21.17 -34.46
CA PRO A 373 -8.10 -21.80 -34.71
C PRO A 373 -7.85 -21.83 -36.22
N GLN A 374 -6.90 -21.01 -36.68
CA GLN A 374 -6.48 -21.03 -38.07
C GLN A 374 -5.98 -22.45 -38.39
N LYS A 375 -6.51 -23.02 -39.48
CA LYS A 375 -6.25 -24.39 -39.92
C LYS A 375 -4.75 -24.69 -39.86
N LYS A 376 -4.37 -25.63 -38.98
CA LYS A 376 -2.99 -26.09 -38.80
C LYS A 376 -2.40 -26.52 -40.15
N ILE A 377 -1.38 -25.80 -40.60
CA ILE A 377 -0.45 -26.29 -41.63
C ILE A 377 0.29 -27.49 -41.01
N LYS A 378 0.25 -28.63 -41.70
CA LYS A 378 1.02 -29.84 -41.37
C LYS A 378 2.52 -29.49 -41.40
N ILE A 379 3.14 -29.35 -40.22
CA ILE A 379 4.59 -29.33 -40.09
C ILE A 379 5.03 -30.75 -39.73
N GLN A 380 5.88 -31.31 -40.58
CA GLN A 380 6.48 -32.63 -40.44
C GLN A 380 7.31 -32.72 -39.14
N GLN A 381 7.11 -33.80 -38.40
CA GLN A 381 7.96 -34.22 -37.30
C GLN A 381 9.22 -34.89 -37.87
N SER A 382 10.36 -34.24 -37.70
CA SER A 382 11.66 -34.90 -37.64
C SER A 382 12.56 -34.08 -36.71
N PHE A 383 13.46 -34.77 -36.00
CA PHE A 383 14.37 -34.31 -34.94
C PHE A 383 13.86 -34.40 -33.49
N LEU A 384 14.02 -35.61 -32.94
CA LEU A 384 14.48 -35.76 -31.56
C LEU A 384 15.38 -37.00 -31.50
N GLN A 385 16.69 -36.76 -31.47
CA GLN A 385 17.67 -37.76 -31.06
C GLN A 385 18.83 -37.05 -30.36
N GLN A 386 19.22 -37.67 -29.24
CA GLN A 386 20.47 -37.48 -28.48
C GLN A 386 20.53 -36.25 -27.56
N TYR A 387 20.47 -36.49 -26.25
CA TYR A 387 21.65 -36.44 -25.36
C TYR A 387 21.31 -37.16 -24.04
N GLU A 388 22.04 -38.25 -23.79
CA GLU A 388 22.20 -38.92 -22.50
C GLU A 388 23.51 -38.44 -21.85
N ASP A 389 23.54 -38.53 -20.52
CA ASP A 389 24.67 -38.52 -19.59
C ASP A 389 25.60 -37.29 -19.48
N ASP A 390 25.59 -36.67 -18.29
CA ASP A 390 26.76 -36.69 -17.41
C ASP A 390 26.41 -36.35 -15.94
N SER A 391 26.96 -37.18 -15.05
CA SER A 391 27.11 -37.16 -13.59
C SER A 391 27.78 -35.84 -13.09
N ASP A 392 27.85 -35.38 -11.82
CA ASP A 392 27.69 -35.90 -10.46
C ASP A 392 27.70 -34.67 -9.46
N PRO A 393 27.93 -34.73 -8.12
CA PRO A 393 27.11 -34.02 -7.13
C PRO A 393 27.83 -32.96 -6.26
N GLU A 394 27.12 -32.45 -5.26
CA GLU A 394 27.56 -31.72 -4.06
C GLU A 394 27.84 -30.20 -4.13
N ARG A 395 26.99 -29.43 -3.43
CA ARG A 395 27.42 -28.65 -2.23
C ARG A 395 26.23 -27.99 -1.52
N CYS A 396 26.11 -28.30 -0.23
CA CYS A 396 25.30 -27.58 0.74
C CYS A 396 25.85 -26.17 0.99
N PHE A 397 24.97 -25.18 1.10
CA PHE A 397 25.14 -24.03 1.98
C PHE A 397 23.76 -23.65 2.53
N ASP A 398 23.65 -23.79 3.85
CA ASP A 398 22.59 -23.22 4.67
C ASP A 398 22.92 -21.75 4.91
N GLU A 399 21.96 -20.86 4.68
CA GLU A 399 21.93 -19.57 5.38
C GLU A 399 20.48 -19.08 5.51
N CYS A 400 20.13 -18.74 6.74
CA CYS A 400 18.79 -18.38 7.20
C CYS A 400 18.48 -16.90 6.93
N ASP A 401 17.37 -16.63 6.26
CA ASP A 401 16.76 -15.29 6.22
C ASP A 401 15.80 -15.11 7.41
N THR A 402 16.21 -14.33 8.41
CA THR A 402 15.29 -13.78 9.42
C THR A 402 14.63 -12.52 8.88
N SER A 403 13.34 -12.60 8.59
CA SER A 403 12.49 -11.48 8.19
C SER A 403 11.88 -10.77 9.41
N GLY A 404 12.18 -9.48 9.60
CA GLY A 404 11.48 -8.58 10.51
C GLY A 404 10.68 -7.52 9.73
N SER A 405 9.39 -7.38 10.02
CA SER A 405 8.51 -6.34 9.47
C SER A 405 8.51 -5.10 10.36
N GLU A 406 8.98 -3.97 9.85
CA GLU A 406 8.99 -2.70 10.57
C GLU A 406 7.97 -1.70 9.99
N ASP A 407 7.21 -1.08 10.89
CA ASP A 407 6.42 0.12 10.68
C ASP A 407 7.27 1.31 11.16
N TYR A 408 7.55 2.25 10.25
CA TYR A 408 8.45 3.39 10.46
C TYR A 408 7.66 4.69 10.65
N ALA A 409 8.09 5.48 11.62
CA ALA A 409 7.81 6.91 11.71
C ALA A 409 9.14 7.68 11.61
N PHE A 410 9.18 8.74 10.81
CA PHE A 410 10.34 9.62 10.66
C PHE A 410 10.12 10.91 11.44
N ILE A 411 11.22 11.55 11.83
CA ILE A 411 11.20 12.83 12.52
C ILE A 411 12.24 13.75 11.86
N THR A 412 11.87 14.99 11.51
CA THR A 412 12.80 16.00 11.01
C THR A 412 12.81 17.22 11.95
N PRO A 413 13.97 17.74 12.38
CA PRO A 413 14.03 18.94 13.18
C PRO A 413 13.63 20.17 12.36
N LYS A 414 13.14 21.18 13.06
CA LYS A 414 12.76 22.48 12.51
C LYS A 414 14.01 23.35 12.38
N ALA A 415 14.29 23.79 11.15
CA ALA A 415 15.36 24.74 10.85
C ALA A 415 15.08 26.12 11.46
#